data_AF-A0A3C1YI24-F1
#
_entry.id   AF-A0A3C1YI24-F1
#
_cell.length_a   1.000
_cell.length_b   1.000
_cell.length_c   1.000
_cell.angle_alpha   90.00
_cell.angle_beta   90.00
_cell.angle_gamma   90.00
#
_symmetry.space_group_name_H-M   'P 1'
#
loop_
_entity.id
_entity.type
_entity.pdbx_description
1 polymer ?
#
loop_
_entity_poly.entity_id
_entity_poly.type
_entity_poly.pdbx_seq_one_letter_code
_entity_poly.pdbx_strand_id
1 'polypeptide(L)'
;HSANNRELLTNIARDEWGFEGAVVTDWGTTGDIVPGYDPRNQVRTTGLSEYSLPSKCIFAGNDWIMPGSLADLEEIIEAVEKGTSSAENASDSGDAPKQSAESVLTRADLEVSVKHILNVIMKSSRYSSAKPYTTGLKRLVRFIKVER
;
A
#
# COMPACT_ATOMS: atom_id res chain seq x y z
N HIS A 1 -2.49 -12.07 6.98
CA HIS A 1 -3.06 -11.14 7.99
C HIS A 1 -4.24 -10.40 7.34
N SER A 2 -5.19 -9.84 8.09
CA SER A 2 -6.31 -9.10 7.46
C SER A 2 -5.83 -7.90 6.65
N ALA A 3 -4.80 -7.20 7.17
CA ALA A 3 -4.20 -6.03 6.53
C ALA A 3 -3.51 -6.29 5.19
N ASN A 4 -3.17 -7.53 4.87
CA ASN A 4 -2.58 -7.93 3.59
C ASN A 4 -3.36 -9.06 2.90
N ASN A 5 -4.66 -9.17 3.16
CA ASN A 5 -5.52 -10.14 2.48
C ASN A 5 -6.14 -9.52 1.21
N ARG A 6 -5.61 -9.89 0.04
CA ARG A 6 -6.07 -9.39 -1.27
C ARG A 6 -7.53 -9.76 -1.58
N GLU A 7 -7.93 -10.98 -1.23
CA GLU A 7 -9.31 -11.44 -1.44
C GLU A 7 -10.30 -10.57 -0.67
N LEU A 8 -10.01 -10.30 0.60
CA LEU A 8 -10.85 -9.46 1.44
C LEU A 8 -10.85 -7.99 0.97
N LEU A 9 -9.66 -7.41 0.81
CA LEU A 9 -9.50 -5.96 0.66
C LEU A 9 -9.69 -5.48 -0.78
N THR A 10 -9.36 -6.31 -1.77
CA THR A 10 -9.54 -5.98 -3.19
C THR A 10 -10.76 -6.71 -3.76
N ASN A 11 -10.76 -8.05 -3.77
CA ASN A 11 -11.78 -8.78 -4.52
C ASN A 11 -13.18 -8.58 -3.93
N ILE A 12 -13.35 -8.77 -2.63
CA ILE A 12 -14.65 -8.61 -1.99
C ILE A 12 -14.98 -7.12 -1.82
N ALA A 13 -14.14 -6.36 -1.10
CA ALA A 13 -14.49 -4.98 -0.76
C ALA A 13 -14.59 -4.05 -1.97
N ARG A 14 -13.66 -4.15 -2.94
CA ARG A 14 -13.62 -3.23 -4.10
C ARG A 14 -14.34 -3.81 -5.31
N ASP A 15 -13.99 -5.02 -5.73
CA ASP A 15 -14.49 -5.58 -6.99
C ASP A 15 -15.96 -6.02 -6.86
N GLU A 16 -16.33 -6.67 -5.76
CA GLU A 16 -17.71 -7.13 -5.53
C GLU A 16 -18.59 -6.04 -4.92
N TRP A 17 -18.14 -5.36 -3.85
CA TRP A 17 -19.00 -4.42 -3.10
C TRP A 17 -18.89 -2.97 -3.57
N GLY A 18 -17.92 -2.64 -4.43
CA GLY A 18 -17.74 -1.29 -4.94
C GLY A 18 -17.37 -0.27 -3.86
N PHE A 19 -16.70 -0.68 -2.77
CA PHE A 19 -16.21 0.24 -1.75
C PHE A 19 -15.21 1.23 -2.38
N GLU A 20 -15.43 2.54 -2.22
CA GLU A 20 -14.56 3.62 -2.77
C GLU A 20 -13.86 4.45 -1.68
N GLY A 21 -13.87 3.99 -0.43
CA GLY A 21 -13.20 4.64 0.71
C GLY A 21 -11.70 4.33 0.78
N ALA A 22 -11.08 4.57 1.93
CA ALA A 22 -9.70 4.15 2.22
C ALA A 22 -9.71 3.03 3.28
N VAL A 23 -8.78 2.08 3.16
CA VAL A 23 -8.48 1.05 4.14
C VAL A 23 -7.17 1.40 4.84
N VAL A 24 -7.11 1.19 6.15
CA VAL A 24 -5.93 1.50 6.97
C VAL A 24 -5.55 0.27 7.77
N THR A 25 -4.27 0.08 8.06
CA THR A 25 -3.84 -0.94 9.02
C THR A 25 -4.26 -0.54 10.44
N ASP A 26 -4.38 -1.52 11.32
CA ASP A 26 -4.36 -1.24 12.76
C ASP A 26 -2.95 -0.78 13.17
N TRP A 27 -2.83 -0.16 14.34
CA TRP A 27 -1.57 0.34 14.87
C TRP A 27 -0.56 -0.77 15.09
N GLY A 28 0.55 -0.70 14.35
CA GLY A 28 1.73 -1.56 14.52
C GLY A 28 1.71 -2.84 13.74
N THR A 29 0.79 -2.89 12.79
CA THR A 29 0.58 -4.04 11.92
C THR A 29 1.83 -4.38 11.08
N THR A 30 2.68 -3.42 10.72
CA THR A 30 3.78 -3.64 9.75
C THR A 30 5.20 -3.62 10.31
N GLY A 31 5.38 -3.45 11.62
CA GLY A 31 6.71 -3.45 12.26
C GLY A 31 6.88 -2.34 13.29
N ASP A 32 7.82 -2.57 14.22
CA ASP A 32 8.40 -1.63 15.18
C ASP A 32 7.49 -0.82 16.14
N ILE A 33 6.36 -1.36 16.61
CA ILE A 33 5.75 -0.87 17.89
C ILE A 33 6.20 -1.68 19.10
N VAL A 34 7.47 -2.09 19.14
CA VAL A 34 8.04 -2.60 20.39
C VAL A 34 8.93 -1.50 20.98
N PRO A 35 8.54 -0.87 22.12
CA PRO A 35 9.44 0.00 22.85
C PRO A 35 10.66 -0.80 23.31
N GLY A 36 11.84 -0.53 22.73
CA GLY A 36 13.09 -1.21 23.07
C GLY A 36 14.02 -1.58 21.89
N TYR A 37 13.76 -1.13 20.67
CA TYR A 37 14.58 -1.44 19.50
C TYR A 37 15.96 -0.72 19.53
N ASP A 38 17.03 -1.51 19.53
CA ASP A 38 18.43 -1.09 19.40
C ASP A 38 18.87 -1.20 17.93
N PRO A 39 19.21 -0.09 17.24
CA PRO A 39 19.62 -0.10 15.84
C PRO A 39 20.96 -0.82 15.57
N ARG A 40 21.64 -1.35 16.59
CA ARG A 40 22.93 -2.07 16.46
C ARG A 40 22.80 -3.59 16.54
N ASN A 41 21.65 -4.14 16.92
CA ASN A 41 21.42 -5.59 16.99
C ASN A 41 20.53 -6.05 15.83
N GLN A 42 21.17 -6.28 14.70
CA GLN A 42 20.59 -6.70 13.42
C GLN A 42 20.13 -8.16 13.45
N VAL A 43 19.07 -8.46 14.17
CA VAL A 43 18.24 -9.61 13.80
C VAL A 43 16.81 -9.09 13.70
N ARG A 44 16.23 -9.14 12.50
CA ARG A 44 14.79 -8.93 12.24
C ARG A 44 13.94 -10.03 12.91
N THR A 45 14.32 -10.51 14.10
CA THR A 45 13.57 -11.47 14.91
C THR A 45 12.57 -10.74 15.77
N THR A 46 11.49 -10.29 15.14
CA THR A 46 10.17 -10.53 15.69
C THR A 46 9.33 -11.08 14.55
N GLY A 47 8.88 -12.33 14.66
CA GLY A 47 8.20 -13.08 13.60
C GLY A 47 6.81 -12.55 13.24
N LEU A 48 6.58 -11.24 13.31
CA LEU A 48 5.37 -10.54 12.89
C LEU A 48 5.59 -9.78 11.56
N SER A 49 6.81 -9.28 11.29
CA SER A 49 7.10 -8.49 10.09
C SER A 49 7.03 -9.30 8.79
N GLU A 50 7.29 -10.62 8.81
CA GLU A 50 7.16 -11.47 7.61
C GLU A 50 5.71 -11.67 7.16
N TYR A 51 4.76 -11.65 8.11
CA TYR A 51 3.35 -11.94 7.87
C TYR A 51 2.52 -10.73 7.47
N SER A 52 3.05 -9.51 7.66
CA SER A 52 2.36 -8.26 7.34
C SER A 52 3.33 -7.15 6.89
N LEU A 53 4.09 -7.41 5.82
CA LEU A 53 4.96 -6.40 5.20
C LEU A 53 4.14 -5.22 4.65
N PRO A 54 4.65 -3.98 4.74
CA PRO A 54 4.03 -2.79 4.15
C PRO A 54 3.70 -2.97 2.67
N SER A 55 4.65 -3.46 1.88
CA SER A 55 4.47 -3.71 0.46
C SER A 55 3.31 -4.67 0.17
N LYS A 56 3.20 -5.75 0.94
CA LYS A 56 2.09 -6.71 0.85
C LYS A 56 0.75 -6.10 1.27
N CYS A 57 0.75 -5.21 2.26
CA CYS A 57 -0.47 -4.51 2.70
C CYS A 57 -0.98 -3.60 1.57
N ILE A 58 -0.09 -2.81 0.96
CA ILE A 58 -0.45 -1.93 -0.16
C ILE A 58 -0.93 -2.75 -1.36
N PHE A 59 -0.19 -3.78 -1.74
CA PHE A 59 -0.58 -4.69 -2.82
C PHE A 59 -1.95 -5.33 -2.59
N ALA A 60 -2.29 -5.66 -1.33
CA ALA A 60 -3.59 -6.21 -0.99
C ALA A 60 -4.75 -5.22 -1.12
N GLY A 61 -4.47 -3.91 -1.15
CA GLY A 61 -5.48 -2.85 -1.16
C GLY A 61 -5.62 -2.10 0.18
N ASN A 62 -4.62 -2.20 1.06
CA ASN A 62 -4.52 -1.33 2.24
C ASN A 62 -3.84 -0.02 1.87
N ASP A 63 -4.54 1.10 2.04
CA ASP A 63 -4.09 2.39 1.53
C ASP A 63 -3.13 3.10 2.50
N TRP A 64 -3.21 2.82 3.82
CA TRP A 64 -2.41 3.51 4.83
C TRP A 64 -1.84 2.59 5.92
N ILE A 65 -0.53 2.66 6.08
CA ILE A 65 0.20 2.03 7.18
C ILE A 65 0.16 2.92 8.43
N MET A 66 -0.22 2.33 9.56
CA MET A 66 -0.39 3.03 10.83
C MET A 66 0.37 2.34 11.97
N PRO A 67 1.17 3.08 12.75
CA PRO A 67 1.86 4.29 12.33
C PRO A 67 2.89 3.92 11.24
N GLY A 68 3.11 4.81 10.27
CA GLY A 68 4.22 4.64 9.34
C GLY A 68 5.57 4.92 10.03
N SER A 69 6.61 4.22 9.60
CA SER A 69 8.00 4.42 10.00
C SER A 69 8.92 4.62 8.78
N LEU A 70 10.17 5.02 9.02
CA LEU A 70 11.19 5.08 7.96
C LEU A 70 11.49 3.69 7.39
N ALA A 71 11.48 2.65 8.23
CA ALA A 71 11.68 1.28 7.79
C ALA A 71 10.55 0.81 6.86
N ASP A 72 9.30 1.20 7.12
CA ASP A 72 8.19 0.90 6.21
C ASP A 72 8.38 1.60 4.86
N LEU A 73 8.82 2.86 4.86
CA LEU A 73 9.07 3.61 3.64
C LEU A 73 10.18 2.96 2.79
N GLU A 74 11.30 2.61 3.41
CA GLU A 74 12.43 1.96 2.74
C GLU A 74 12.02 0.60 2.14
N GLU A 75 11.23 -0.19 2.86
CA GLU A 75 10.72 -1.48 2.36
C GLU A 75 9.78 -1.32 1.16
N ILE A 76 8.90 -0.31 1.18
CA ILE A 76 8.00 -0.02 0.05
C ILE A 76 8.80 0.40 -1.19
N ILE A 77 9.80 1.27 -1.02
CA ILE A 77 10.66 1.73 -2.13
C ILE A 77 11.40 0.53 -2.72
N GLU A 78 12.05 -0.28 -1.88
CA GLU A 78 12.79 -1.46 -2.31
C GLU A 78 11.87 -2.46 -3.05
N ALA A 79 10.64 -2.67 -2.57
CA ALA A 79 9.66 -3.55 -3.21
C ALA A 79 9.25 -3.06 -4.60
N VAL A 80 9.01 -1.76 -4.77
CA VAL A 80 8.65 -1.15 -6.07
C VAL A 80 9.81 -1.20 -7.05
N GLU A 81 11.03 -0.89 -6.59
CA GLU A 81 12.24 -0.94 -7.43
C GLU A 81 12.50 -2.35 -7.94
N LYS A 82 12.47 -3.35 -7.05
CA LYS A 82 12.59 -4.77 -7.43
C LYS A 82 11.50 -5.21 -8.40
N GLY A 83 10.26 -4.76 -8.18
CA GLY A 83 9.15 -5.07 -9.05
C GLY A 83 9.29 -4.48 -10.45
N THR A 84 9.82 -3.27 -10.54
CA THR A 84 10.07 -2.57 -11.80
C THR A 84 11.19 -3.25 -12.59
N SER A 85 12.33 -3.57 -11.94
CA SER A 85 13.45 -4.25 -12.60
C SER A 85 13.12 -5.69 -13.03
N SER A 86 12.21 -6.37 -12.34
CA SER A 86 11.76 -7.71 -12.71
C SER A 86 10.85 -7.68 -13.95
N ALA A 87 10.08 -6.61 -14.14
CA ALA A 87 9.22 -6.44 -15.32
C ALA A 87 10.02 -6.12 -16.60
N GLU A 88 11.13 -5.38 -16.49
CA GLU A 88 11.99 -5.03 -17.63
C GLU A 88 12.80 -6.23 -18.17
N ASN A 89 13.25 -7.13 -17.27
CA ASN A 89 14.05 -8.31 -17.61
C ASN A 89 13.23 -9.55 -18.02
N ALA A 90 11.90 -9.51 -17.87
CA ALA A 90 11.00 -10.62 -18.23
C ALA A 90 10.79 -10.77 -19.75
N SER A 91 11.45 -9.95 -20.58
CA SER A 91 11.32 -9.98 -22.04
C SER A 91 12.24 -10.98 -22.76
N ASP A 92 13.18 -11.68 -22.09
CA ASP A 92 14.21 -12.45 -22.82
C ASP A 92 14.80 -13.72 -22.15
N SER A 93 14.19 -14.34 -21.13
CA SER A 93 14.70 -15.66 -20.67
C SER A 93 13.64 -16.59 -20.07
N GLY A 94 13.57 -17.80 -20.63
CA GLY A 94 12.50 -18.77 -20.41
C GLY A 94 12.67 -19.74 -19.24
N ASP A 95 13.54 -19.49 -18.25
CA ASP A 95 13.84 -20.46 -17.19
C ASP A 95 14.20 -19.84 -15.83
N ALA A 96 13.43 -18.86 -15.35
CA ALA A 96 13.54 -18.38 -13.97
C ALA A 96 12.56 -19.14 -13.04
N PRO A 97 12.95 -19.42 -11.77
CA PRO A 97 12.08 -20.12 -10.83
C PRO A 97 10.81 -19.31 -10.60
N LYS A 98 9.65 -19.99 -10.70
CA LYS A 98 8.31 -19.42 -10.46
C LYS A 98 8.16 -18.99 -9.00
N GLN A 99 8.78 -17.90 -8.60
CA GLN A 99 8.19 -17.04 -7.60
C GLN A 99 6.93 -16.49 -8.28
N SER A 100 5.75 -16.92 -7.82
CA SER A 100 4.48 -16.55 -8.43
C SER A 100 4.47 -15.05 -8.70
N ALA A 101 4.30 -14.65 -9.96
CA ALA A 101 4.25 -13.26 -10.43
C ALA A 101 3.10 -12.42 -9.80
N GLU A 102 2.49 -12.92 -8.74
CA GLU A 102 1.20 -12.56 -8.18
C GLU A 102 1.30 -11.67 -6.94
N SER A 103 2.51 -11.25 -6.54
CA SER A 103 2.73 -10.46 -5.31
C SER A 103 3.79 -9.36 -5.43
N VAL A 104 4.00 -8.82 -6.63
CA VAL A 104 4.96 -7.76 -6.85
C VAL A 104 4.24 -6.41 -6.76
N LEU A 105 4.64 -5.58 -5.79
CA LEU A 105 4.14 -4.21 -5.68
C LEU A 105 4.67 -3.37 -6.85
N THR A 106 3.78 -2.66 -7.52
CA THR A 106 4.12 -1.78 -8.64
C THR A 106 3.84 -0.32 -8.31
N ARG A 107 4.34 0.57 -9.17
CA ARG A 107 3.96 1.99 -9.12
C ARG A 107 2.45 2.20 -9.31
N ALA A 108 1.79 1.38 -10.14
CA ALA A 108 0.36 1.49 -10.38
C ALA A 108 -0.46 1.19 -9.10
N ASP A 109 0.00 0.26 -8.27
CA ASP A 109 -0.63 -0.05 -6.98
C ASP A 109 -0.55 1.13 -6.00
N LEU A 110 0.60 1.83 -5.98
CA LEU A 110 0.76 3.06 -5.21
C LEU A 110 -0.17 4.17 -5.71
N GLU A 111 -0.29 4.32 -7.03
CA GLU A 111 -1.17 5.31 -7.66
C GLU A 111 -2.66 5.06 -7.32
N VAL A 112 -3.09 3.80 -7.29
CA VAL A 112 -4.43 3.40 -6.84
C VAL A 112 -4.63 3.76 -5.37
N SER A 113 -3.67 3.43 -4.50
CA SER A 113 -3.75 3.74 -3.07
C SER A 113 -3.86 5.24 -2.82
N VAL A 114 -3.03 6.04 -3.49
CA VAL A 114 -3.07 7.51 -3.41
C VAL A 114 -4.40 8.08 -3.90
N LYS A 115 -5.00 7.49 -4.94
CA LYS A 115 -6.32 7.92 -5.42
C LYS A 115 -7.40 7.75 -4.35
N HIS A 116 -7.41 6.62 -3.61
CA HIS A 116 -8.37 6.41 -2.52
C HIS A 116 -8.16 7.41 -1.38
N ILE A 117 -6.91 7.63 -0.99
CA ILE A 117 -6.52 8.60 0.03
C ILE A 117 -7.02 10.01 -0.33
N LEU A 118 -6.72 10.47 -1.54
CA LEU A 118 -7.13 11.78 -2.02
C LEU A 118 -8.65 11.89 -2.13
N ASN A 119 -9.35 10.82 -2.49
CA ASN A 119 -10.82 10.80 -2.51
C ASN A 119 -11.41 11.06 -1.11
N VAL A 120 -10.85 10.42 -0.07
CA VAL A 120 -11.26 10.65 1.32
C VAL A 120 -10.93 12.08 1.76
N ILE A 121 -9.69 12.55 1.53
CA ILE A 121 -9.26 13.90 1.90
C ILE A 121 -10.17 14.95 1.26
N MET A 122 -10.46 14.84 -0.05
CA MET A 122 -11.30 15.82 -0.74
C MET A 122 -12.70 15.94 -0.16
N LYS A 123 -13.27 14.83 0.30
CA LYS A 123 -14.62 14.76 0.88
C LYS A 123 -14.64 15.08 2.38
N SER A 124 -13.48 15.16 3.03
CA SER A 124 -13.36 15.51 4.44
C SER A 124 -13.32 17.02 4.67
N SER A 125 -13.80 17.47 5.83
CA SER A 125 -13.59 18.82 6.36
C SER A 125 -12.69 18.74 7.58
N ARG A 126 -11.50 19.37 7.53
CA ARG A 126 -10.54 19.38 8.66
C ARG A 126 -11.01 20.21 9.86
N TYR A 127 -11.96 21.14 9.68
CA TYR A 127 -12.45 22.08 10.71
C TYR A 127 -13.94 22.34 10.57
N SER A 128 -14.61 22.74 11.65
CA SER A 128 -16.07 22.97 11.72
C SER A 128 -16.62 24.00 10.71
N SER A 129 -15.77 24.88 10.18
CA SER A 129 -16.09 25.87 9.16
C SER A 129 -15.45 25.60 7.79
N ALA A 130 -14.63 24.55 7.67
CA ALA A 130 -13.98 24.20 6.42
C ALA A 130 -15.01 23.55 5.48
N LYS A 131 -15.32 24.20 4.36
CA LYS A 131 -16.06 23.54 3.28
C LYS A 131 -15.19 22.40 2.72
N PRO A 132 -15.75 21.22 2.41
CA PRO A 132 -15.00 20.16 1.74
C PRO A 132 -14.29 20.68 0.49
N TYR A 133 -13.10 20.15 0.16
CA TYR A 133 -12.37 20.58 -1.04
C TYR A 133 -13.20 20.37 -2.32
N THR A 134 -14.22 19.49 -2.26
CA THR A 134 -15.18 19.26 -3.35
C THR A 134 -16.05 20.46 -3.70
N THR A 135 -16.15 21.48 -2.84
CA THR A 135 -16.91 22.69 -3.16
C THR A 135 -16.28 23.51 -4.31
N GLY A 136 -15.00 23.28 -4.62
CA GLY A 136 -14.31 23.79 -5.81
C GLY A 136 -13.88 22.72 -6.83
N LEU A 137 -13.83 21.44 -6.44
CA LEU A 137 -13.40 20.30 -7.26
C LEU A 137 -14.47 19.20 -7.28
N LYS A 138 -15.32 19.16 -8.33
CA LYS A 138 -16.42 18.18 -8.43
C LYS A 138 -15.95 16.72 -8.61
N ARG A 139 -14.70 16.50 -9.03
CA ARG A 139 -14.05 15.19 -9.20
C ARG A 139 -12.52 15.38 -9.15
N LEU A 140 -11.76 14.34 -8.80
CA LEU A 140 -10.32 14.29 -9.08
C LEU A 140 -10.15 14.35 -10.60
N VAL A 141 -9.83 15.53 -11.14
CA VAL A 141 -9.58 15.72 -12.56
C VAL A 141 -8.08 15.50 -12.82
N ARG A 142 -7.76 14.43 -13.54
CA ARG A 142 -6.58 14.24 -14.41
C ARG A 142 -5.17 13.93 -13.88
N PHE A 143 -4.87 13.89 -12.58
CA PHE A 143 -3.45 13.75 -12.17
C PHE A 143 -2.92 12.35 -11.86
N ILE A 144 -3.77 11.33 -11.85
CA ILE A 144 -3.31 9.94 -11.68
C ILE A 144 -3.86 9.11 -12.84
N LYS A 145 -3.09 9.05 -13.92
CA LYS A 145 -3.32 8.08 -14.99
C LYS A 145 -2.80 6.75 -14.46
N VAL A 146 -3.67 5.99 -13.80
CA VAL A 146 -3.35 4.61 -13.42
C VAL A 146 -3.19 3.83 -14.72
N GLU A 147 -1.96 3.56 -15.12
CA GLU A 147 -1.68 2.65 -16.23
C GLU A 147 -1.94 1.24 -15.70
N ARG A 148 -2.93 0.56 -16.31
CA ARG A 148 -3.20 -0.87 -16.11
C ARG A 148 -2.41 -1.66 -17.14
#